data_AF-A0A937SE29-F1
#
_entry.id   AF-A0A937SE29-F1
#
_cell.length_a   1.000
_cell.length_b   1.000
_cell.length_c   1.000
_cell.angle_alpha   90.00
_cell.angle_beta   90.00
_cell.angle_gamma   90.00
#
_symmetry.space_group_name_H-M   'P 1'
#
loop_
_entity.id
_entity.type
_entity.pdbx_description
1 polymer ?
#
loop_
_entity_poly.entity_id
_entity_poly.type
_entity_poly.pdbx_seq_one_letter_code
_entity_poly.pdbx_strand_id
1 'polypeptide(L)'
;MRTFANLRLEVSRLRQLYFTTKYASNETASSVSDKLKRGEIDGNAKLYFQGKEQDDYLISSSIFALGHRLSRQLPRYLRELIFVRIISALEIFLVDSVAEVFAINKKPFKSNYNIQILQAELLSAESLSDIFTRVIVRECRSLHGGGFGEIKKYYRKTLGIDFAVLVDVLKLEEYHDRRHLLVHQLGKTDTIYQKKHNTKQKTVTVDEKDLLESIDVLLAFANSVNERLDDICKDVSPAKIKPANYNCKLILILETESARNFVLPTWQFWADNRLVFLRDILTSSRYLDEGTIELDLQGDQTPIKNYLKQLKKYEKTGELTILAREAHNLEPCKLSADDIVRIRTSLPAKPWPVNIHKTIALGLGLKTSEVYKAINQIIKEDDLHIK
;
A
#
# COMPACT_ATOMS: atom_id res chain seq x y z
N MET A 1 0.43 -6.79 -7.74
CA MET A 1 -0.12 -5.47 -7.32
C MET A 1 -1.36 -5.07 -8.12
N ARG A 2 -2.30 -4.28 -7.56
CA ARG A 2 -3.54 -3.87 -8.26
C ARG A 2 -3.23 -2.82 -9.34
N THR A 3 -2.35 -1.88 -9.06
CA THR A 3 -1.87 -0.88 -10.03
C THR A 3 -1.26 -1.51 -11.28
N PHE A 4 -0.50 -2.60 -11.12
CA PHE A 4 0.05 -3.32 -12.25
C PHE A 4 -1.02 -3.98 -13.13
N ALA A 5 -2.06 -4.56 -12.52
CA ALA A 5 -3.21 -5.10 -13.25
C ALA A 5 -3.96 -4.00 -14.03
N ASN A 6 -4.11 -2.81 -13.45
CA ASN A 6 -4.71 -1.65 -14.12
C ASN A 6 -3.91 -1.21 -15.36
N LEU A 7 -2.57 -1.15 -15.25
CA LEU A 7 -1.70 -0.85 -16.38
C LEU A 7 -1.88 -1.87 -17.51
N ARG A 8 -1.85 -3.17 -17.21
CA ARG A 8 -2.04 -4.23 -18.21
C ARG A 8 -3.38 -4.12 -18.92
N LEU A 9 -4.44 -3.84 -18.16
CA LEU A 9 -5.78 -3.63 -18.71
C LEU A 9 -5.82 -2.43 -19.66
N GLU A 10 -5.21 -1.30 -19.27
CA GLU A 10 -5.15 -0.11 -20.11
C GLU A 10 -4.36 -0.38 -21.40
N VAL A 11 -3.21 -1.04 -21.30
CA VAL A 11 -2.42 -1.43 -22.49
C VAL A 11 -3.21 -2.36 -23.41
N SER A 12 -3.95 -3.33 -22.85
CA SER A 12 -4.81 -4.22 -23.63
C SER A 12 -5.91 -3.43 -24.38
N ARG A 13 -6.55 -2.46 -23.72
CA ARG A 13 -7.57 -1.59 -24.34
C ARG A 13 -6.98 -0.73 -25.45
N LEU A 14 -5.78 -0.18 -25.23
CA LEU A 14 -5.06 0.61 -26.23
C LEU A 14 -4.67 -0.23 -27.45
N ARG A 15 -4.21 -1.48 -27.25
CA ARG A 15 -3.96 -2.43 -28.34
C ARG A 15 -5.24 -2.72 -29.12
N GLN A 16 -6.33 -3.01 -28.43
CA GLN A 16 -7.62 -3.28 -29.06
C GLN A 16 -8.11 -2.07 -29.87
N LEU A 17 -8.00 -0.86 -29.32
CA LEU A 17 -8.32 0.38 -30.01
C LEU A 17 -7.48 0.52 -31.28
N TYR A 18 -6.16 0.31 -31.20
CA TYR A 18 -5.28 0.38 -32.35
C TYR A 18 -5.70 -0.56 -33.47
N PHE A 19 -5.81 -1.87 -33.17
CA PHE A 19 -6.10 -2.88 -34.18
C PHE A 19 -7.50 -2.73 -34.76
N THR A 20 -8.50 -2.41 -33.94
CA THR A 20 -9.89 -2.22 -34.41
C THR A 20 -9.99 -1.00 -35.31
N THR A 21 -9.41 0.14 -34.92
CA THR A 21 -9.44 1.34 -35.76
C THR A 21 -8.62 1.17 -37.04
N LYS A 22 -7.48 0.49 -36.98
CA LYS A 22 -6.69 0.15 -38.17
C LYS A 22 -7.48 -0.73 -39.14
N TYR A 23 -8.10 -1.80 -38.63
CA TYR A 23 -8.97 -2.66 -39.43
C TYR A 23 -10.10 -1.88 -40.08
N ALA A 24 -10.88 -1.12 -39.29
CA ALA A 24 -11.98 -0.32 -39.80
C ALA A 24 -11.54 0.72 -40.85
N SER A 25 -10.38 1.36 -40.66
CA SER A 25 -9.82 2.32 -41.61
C SER A 25 -9.43 1.66 -42.92
N ASN A 26 -8.82 0.47 -42.87
CA ASN A 26 -8.41 -0.29 -44.05
C ASN A 26 -9.63 -0.81 -44.83
N GLU A 27 -10.63 -1.37 -44.15
CA GLU A 27 -11.87 -1.84 -44.77
C GLU A 27 -12.62 -0.68 -45.42
N THR A 28 -12.73 0.45 -44.72
CA THR A 28 -13.40 1.65 -45.26
C THR A 28 -12.64 2.20 -46.47
N ALA A 29 -11.31 2.29 -46.40
CA ALA A 29 -10.50 2.76 -47.52
C ALA A 29 -10.62 1.85 -48.75
N SER A 30 -10.65 0.53 -48.55
CA SER A 30 -10.81 -0.46 -49.63
C SER A 30 -12.21 -0.35 -50.24
N SER A 31 -13.25 -0.32 -49.41
CA SER A 31 -14.64 -0.14 -49.86
C SER A 31 -14.82 1.14 -50.66
N VAL A 32 -14.29 2.27 -50.18
CA VAL A 32 -14.33 3.55 -50.88
C VAL A 32 -13.59 3.47 -52.21
N SER A 33 -12.41 2.84 -52.25
CA SER A 33 -11.64 2.67 -53.49
C SER A 33 -12.41 1.87 -54.53
N ASP A 34 -13.07 0.79 -54.12
CA ASP A 34 -13.83 -0.07 -55.04
C ASP A 34 -15.10 0.61 -55.56
N LYS A 35 -15.83 1.32 -54.69
CA LYS A 35 -17.00 2.12 -55.11
C LYS A 35 -16.62 3.22 -56.09
N LEU A 36 -15.48 3.88 -55.90
CA LEU A 36 -14.96 4.87 -56.85
C LEU A 36 -14.63 4.24 -58.20
N LYS A 37 -13.96 3.08 -58.22
CA LYS A 37 -13.63 2.37 -59.47
C LYS A 37 -14.87 1.93 -60.24
N ARG A 38 -15.94 1.56 -59.53
CA ARG A 38 -17.23 1.17 -60.11
C ARG A 38 -18.11 2.37 -60.51
N GLY A 39 -17.71 3.60 -60.18
CA GLY A 39 -18.50 4.81 -60.44
C GLY A 39 -19.74 4.93 -59.55
N GLU A 40 -19.81 4.21 -58.44
CA GLU A 40 -20.95 4.21 -57.51
C GLU A 40 -20.99 5.46 -56.62
N ILE A 41 -19.85 6.13 -56.45
CA ILE A 41 -19.72 7.36 -55.66
C ILE A 41 -18.89 8.39 -56.42
N ASP A 42 -19.28 9.67 -56.31
CA ASP A 42 -18.52 10.79 -56.86
C ASP A 42 -17.31 11.10 -55.98
N GLY A 43 -16.11 11.08 -56.57
CA GLY A 43 -14.85 11.38 -55.90
C GLY A 43 -14.76 12.79 -55.30
N ASN A 44 -15.49 13.75 -55.87
CA ASN A 44 -15.52 15.14 -55.42
C ASN A 44 -16.64 15.43 -54.40
N ALA A 45 -17.50 14.45 -54.11
CA ALA A 45 -18.58 14.63 -53.15
C ALA A 45 -18.03 14.92 -51.75
N LYS A 46 -18.61 15.95 -51.10
CA LYS A 46 -18.39 16.24 -49.69
C LYS A 46 -19.07 15.17 -48.84
N LEU A 47 -18.45 14.84 -47.71
CA LEU A 47 -18.97 13.83 -46.79
C LEU A 47 -19.33 14.47 -45.45
N TYR A 48 -20.58 14.31 -45.04
CA TYR A 48 -21.12 14.88 -43.81
C TYR A 48 -21.52 13.79 -42.80
N PHE A 49 -21.32 14.05 -41.52
CA PHE A 49 -21.73 13.15 -40.45
C PHE A 49 -23.25 13.06 -40.39
N GLN A 50 -23.79 11.84 -40.47
CA GLN A 50 -25.23 11.56 -40.51
C GLN A 50 -25.98 12.33 -41.62
N GLY A 51 -25.30 12.71 -42.71
CA GLY A 51 -25.91 13.44 -43.83
C GLY A 51 -26.34 14.87 -43.49
N LYS A 52 -25.90 15.43 -42.35
CA LYS A 52 -26.20 16.82 -41.99
C LYS A 52 -25.27 17.76 -42.76
N GLU A 53 -25.78 18.40 -43.82
CA GLU A 53 -25.03 19.31 -44.70
C GLU A 53 -24.73 20.68 -44.06
N GLN A 54 -24.04 20.65 -42.92
CA GLN A 54 -23.55 21.82 -42.20
C GLN A 54 -22.05 21.65 -42.00
N ASP A 55 -21.28 22.74 -42.08
CA ASP A 55 -19.82 22.68 -42.01
C ASP A 55 -19.31 22.07 -40.69
N ASP A 56 -20.04 22.24 -39.58
CA ASP A 56 -19.75 21.62 -38.29
C ASP A 56 -19.80 20.08 -38.33
N TYR A 57 -20.47 19.50 -39.32
CA TYR A 57 -20.62 18.07 -39.54
C TYR A 57 -19.80 17.58 -40.74
N LEU A 58 -19.00 18.44 -41.38
CA LEU A 58 -18.17 18.06 -42.52
C LEU A 58 -17.05 17.11 -42.08
N ILE A 59 -17.12 15.86 -42.50
CA ILE A 59 -16.08 14.84 -42.26
C ILE A 59 -14.91 15.03 -43.23
N SER A 60 -15.22 15.26 -44.52
CA SER A 60 -14.22 15.44 -45.56
C SER A 60 -14.77 16.29 -46.70
N SER A 61 -13.90 17.14 -47.26
CA SER A 61 -14.23 17.98 -48.42
C SER A 61 -14.33 17.20 -49.72
N SER A 62 -13.78 15.98 -49.78
CA SER A 62 -13.95 15.05 -50.89
C SER A 62 -13.71 13.60 -50.45
N ILE A 63 -14.18 12.64 -51.25
CA ILE A 63 -13.91 11.21 -51.04
C ILE A 63 -12.41 10.90 -51.21
N PHE A 64 -11.74 11.53 -52.17
CA PHE A 64 -10.28 11.39 -52.34
C PHE A 64 -9.51 11.86 -51.11
N ALA A 65 -9.90 13.01 -50.53
CA ALA A 65 -9.31 13.50 -49.30
C ALA A 65 -9.57 12.56 -48.12
N LEU A 66 -10.76 11.95 -48.04
CA LEU A 66 -11.09 10.96 -47.02
C LEU A 66 -10.18 9.73 -47.13
N GLY A 67 -10.01 9.17 -48.33
CA GLY A 67 -9.12 8.03 -48.56
C GLY A 67 -7.67 8.31 -48.15
N HIS A 68 -7.16 9.51 -48.45
CA HIS A 68 -5.83 9.94 -48.00
C HIS A 68 -5.75 10.06 -46.46
N ARG A 69 -6.76 10.64 -45.82
CA ARG A 69 -6.82 10.78 -44.36
C ARG A 69 -6.86 9.41 -43.66
N LEU A 70 -7.71 8.50 -44.13
CA LEU A 70 -7.86 7.15 -43.59
C LEU A 70 -6.59 6.31 -43.72
N SER A 71 -5.88 6.43 -44.85
CA SER A 71 -4.67 5.64 -45.10
C SER A 71 -3.41 6.19 -44.44
N ARG A 72 -3.29 7.51 -44.24
CA ARG A 72 -2.05 8.14 -43.79
C ARG A 72 -2.17 8.94 -42.50
N GLN A 73 -3.11 9.87 -42.43
CA GLN A 73 -3.15 10.85 -41.34
C GLN A 73 -3.74 10.26 -40.06
N LEU A 74 -4.91 9.62 -40.16
CA LEU A 74 -5.61 9.07 -39.00
C LEU A 74 -4.79 7.95 -38.31
N PRO A 75 -4.18 6.99 -39.01
CA PRO A 75 -3.34 5.99 -38.37
C PRO A 75 -2.14 6.60 -37.66
N ARG A 76 -1.53 7.66 -38.23
CA ARG A 76 -0.42 8.35 -37.58
C ARG A 76 -0.85 9.00 -36.27
N TYR A 77 -1.92 9.79 -36.29
CA TYR A 77 -2.42 10.45 -35.08
C TYR A 77 -2.86 9.44 -34.01
N LEU A 78 -3.51 8.34 -34.43
CA LEU A 78 -3.86 7.28 -33.51
C LEU A 78 -2.63 6.69 -32.81
N ARG A 79 -1.55 6.42 -33.56
CA ARG A 79 -0.31 5.90 -32.97
C ARG A 79 0.32 6.87 -31.98
N GLU A 80 0.39 8.15 -32.33
CA GLU A 80 0.92 9.21 -31.46
C GLU A 80 0.08 9.35 -30.17
N LEU A 81 -1.25 9.32 -30.28
CA LEU A 81 -2.16 9.37 -29.13
C LEU A 81 -2.01 8.15 -28.21
N ILE A 82 -1.93 6.96 -28.79
CA ILE A 82 -1.74 5.73 -28.02
C ILE A 82 -0.37 5.72 -27.34
N PHE A 83 0.68 6.16 -28.04
CA PHE A 83 2.03 6.29 -27.51
C PHE A 83 2.07 7.24 -26.30
N VAL A 84 1.44 8.41 -26.41
CA VAL A 84 1.32 9.35 -25.29
C VAL A 84 0.59 8.70 -24.11
N ARG A 85 -0.52 8.02 -24.39
CA ARG A 85 -1.39 7.43 -23.36
C ARG A 85 -0.73 6.26 -22.63
N ILE A 86 0.03 5.41 -23.30
CA ILE A 86 0.72 4.29 -22.64
C ILE A 86 1.85 4.78 -21.72
N ILE A 87 2.58 5.83 -22.11
CA ILE A 87 3.61 6.42 -21.26
C ILE A 87 2.98 7.05 -20.03
N SER A 88 1.88 7.79 -20.19
CA SER A 88 1.12 8.32 -19.05
C SER A 88 0.57 7.21 -18.14
N ALA A 89 0.10 6.10 -18.70
CA ALA A 89 -0.33 4.95 -17.91
C ALA A 89 0.83 4.34 -17.10
N LEU A 90 2.03 4.26 -17.68
CA LEU A 90 3.23 3.84 -16.95
C LEU A 90 3.57 4.81 -15.80
N GLU A 91 3.53 6.12 -16.03
CA GLU A 91 3.78 7.13 -14.98
C GLU A 91 2.81 6.95 -13.80
N ILE A 92 1.52 6.77 -14.09
CA ILE A 92 0.49 6.53 -13.07
C ILE A 92 0.77 5.23 -12.32
N PHE A 93 1.08 4.14 -13.02
CA PHE A 93 1.47 2.88 -12.39
C PHE A 93 2.64 3.06 -11.42
N LEU A 94 3.70 3.76 -11.85
CA LEU A 94 4.89 3.98 -11.03
C LEU A 94 4.58 4.83 -9.80
N VAL A 95 3.67 5.80 -9.88
CA VAL A 95 3.33 6.60 -8.70
C VAL A 95 2.39 5.84 -7.77
N ASP A 96 1.33 5.25 -8.29
CA ASP A 96 0.31 4.59 -7.46
C ASP A 96 0.85 3.33 -6.77
N SER A 97 1.81 2.63 -7.39
CA SER A 97 2.46 1.48 -6.75
C SER A 97 3.25 1.86 -5.50
N VAL A 98 3.76 3.10 -5.40
CA VAL A 98 4.38 3.62 -4.16
C VAL A 98 3.37 3.61 -3.01
N ALA A 99 2.13 4.04 -3.27
CA ALA A 99 1.08 4.02 -2.27
C ALA A 99 0.67 2.60 -1.87
N GLU A 100 0.60 1.67 -2.83
CA GLU A 100 0.34 0.25 -2.53
C GLU A 100 1.45 -0.37 -1.68
N VAL A 101 2.73 -0.13 -2.02
CA VAL A 101 3.85 -0.61 -1.21
C VAL A 101 3.81 0.00 0.18
N PHE A 102 3.50 1.29 0.34
CA PHE A 102 3.38 1.92 1.65
C PHE A 102 2.26 1.31 2.52
N ALA A 103 1.13 0.95 1.90
CA ALA A 103 0.03 0.29 2.60
C ALA A 103 0.48 -1.06 3.20
N ILE A 104 1.26 -1.83 2.45
CA ILE A 104 1.73 -3.19 2.81
C ILE A 104 2.99 -3.14 3.69
N ASN A 105 4.03 -2.43 3.24
CA ASN A 105 5.33 -2.34 3.86
C ASN A 105 5.78 -0.88 4.02
N LYS A 106 5.72 -0.37 5.26
CA LYS A 106 6.18 1.00 5.59
C LYS A 106 7.69 1.12 5.77
N LYS A 107 8.44 0.01 5.85
CA LYS A 107 9.90 -0.01 6.13
C LYS A 107 10.72 0.81 5.14
N PRO A 108 10.51 0.75 3.81
CA PRO A 108 11.28 1.54 2.84
C PRO A 108 11.11 3.06 3.03
N PHE A 109 9.97 3.47 3.57
CA PHE A 109 9.60 4.87 3.79
C PHE A 109 10.08 5.42 5.13
N LYS A 110 10.65 4.58 6.00
CA LYS A 110 11.29 5.01 7.26
C LYS A 110 12.65 5.64 6.95
N SER A 111 12.59 6.83 6.37
CA SER A 111 13.76 7.64 6.06
C SER A 111 13.97 8.72 7.13
N ASN A 112 15.20 9.23 7.24
CA ASN A 112 15.52 10.34 8.14
C ASN A 112 15.09 11.71 7.56
N TYR A 113 14.17 11.74 6.60
CA TYR A 113 13.67 12.99 6.03
C TYR A 113 12.65 13.64 6.97
N ASN A 114 12.88 14.92 7.26
CA ASN A 114 11.96 15.71 8.04
C ASN A 114 10.73 16.06 7.20
N ILE A 115 9.58 15.53 7.58
CA ILE A 115 8.30 15.95 7.04
C ILE A 115 7.77 17.08 7.93
N GLN A 116 7.69 18.28 7.38
CA GLN A 116 7.02 19.40 8.05
C GLN A 116 5.51 19.26 7.86
N ILE A 117 4.78 19.03 8.95
CA ILE A 117 3.32 19.01 9.00
C ILE A 117 2.89 20.20 9.85
N LEU A 118 1.90 20.96 9.39
CA LEU A 118 1.37 22.07 10.18
C LEU A 118 0.74 21.55 11.47
N GLN A 119 0.92 22.26 12.58
CA GLN A 119 0.36 21.85 13.88
C GLN A 119 -1.17 21.69 13.79
N ALA A 120 -1.85 22.63 13.11
CA ALA A 120 -3.29 22.54 12.87
C ALA A 120 -3.65 21.26 12.11
N GLU A 121 -2.90 20.90 11.06
CA GLU A 121 -3.15 19.68 10.31
C GLU A 121 -2.97 18.43 11.18
N LEU A 122 -1.91 18.39 12.00
CA LEU A 122 -1.65 17.25 12.87
C LEU A 122 -2.74 17.09 13.95
N LEU A 123 -3.18 18.19 14.56
CA LEU A 123 -4.22 18.19 15.59
C LEU A 123 -5.62 17.93 15.03
N SER A 124 -5.86 18.25 13.76
CA SER A 124 -7.11 17.94 13.05
C SER A 124 -7.12 16.54 12.41
N ALA A 125 -6.14 15.68 12.67
CA ALA A 125 -6.19 14.29 12.22
C ALA A 125 -7.09 13.46 13.15
N GLU A 126 -8.07 12.75 12.58
CA GLU A 126 -8.99 11.90 13.35
C GLU A 126 -8.32 10.57 13.74
N SER A 127 -7.34 10.15 12.94
CA SER A 127 -6.62 8.89 13.14
C SER A 127 -5.14 8.96 12.72
N LEU A 128 -4.36 7.98 13.19
CA LEU A 128 -3.00 7.75 12.71
C LEU A 128 -2.99 7.41 11.20
N SER A 129 -4.04 6.75 10.72
CA SER A 129 -4.21 6.43 9.30
C SER A 129 -4.35 7.70 8.46
N ASP A 130 -4.97 8.76 8.99
CA ASP A 130 -5.06 10.05 8.27
C ASP A 130 -3.70 10.71 8.15
N ILE A 131 -2.89 10.65 9.22
CA ILE A 131 -1.51 11.17 9.18
C ILE A 131 -0.70 10.39 8.13
N PHE A 132 -0.78 9.06 8.14
CA PHE A 132 -0.10 8.23 7.15
C PHE A 132 -0.59 8.50 5.72
N THR A 133 -1.89 8.70 5.53
CA THR A 133 -2.48 9.03 4.23
C THR A 133 -1.97 10.39 3.74
N ARG A 134 -1.90 11.40 4.61
CA ARG A 134 -1.36 12.72 4.26
C ARG A 134 0.12 12.65 3.87
N VAL A 135 0.91 11.85 4.59
CA VAL A 135 2.32 11.62 4.26
C VAL A 135 2.46 11.01 2.86
N ILE A 136 1.79 9.90 2.58
CA ILE A 136 1.94 9.20 1.30
C ILE A 136 1.36 10.01 0.12
N VAL A 137 0.23 10.71 0.31
CA VAL A 137 -0.35 11.59 -0.73
C VAL A 137 0.61 12.71 -1.09
N ARG A 138 1.31 13.30 -0.11
CA ARG A 138 2.32 14.33 -0.36
C ARG A 138 3.47 13.80 -1.20
N GLU A 139 3.96 12.59 -0.91
CA GLU A 139 5.02 11.96 -1.71
C GLU A 139 4.54 11.60 -3.12
N CYS A 140 3.35 11.01 -3.28
CA CYS A 140 2.81 10.70 -4.60
C CYS A 140 2.57 11.97 -5.45
N ARG A 141 2.17 13.08 -4.82
CA ARG A 141 1.96 14.37 -5.52
C ARG A 141 3.26 14.98 -6.03
N SER A 142 4.36 14.89 -5.27
CA SER A 142 5.66 15.39 -5.75
C SER A 142 6.16 14.57 -6.94
N LEU A 143 5.91 13.26 -6.95
CA LEU A 143 6.26 12.38 -8.07
C LEU A 143 5.45 12.67 -9.34
N HIS A 144 4.14 12.92 -9.21
CA HIS A 144 3.30 13.32 -10.36
C HIS A 144 3.83 14.58 -11.07
N GLY A 145 4.32 15.57 -10.30
CA GLY A 145 4.81 16.84 -10.87
C GLY A 145 6.25 16.80 -11.37
N GLY A 146 7.08 15.88 -10.86
CA GLY A 146 8.53 15.83 -11.15
C GLY A 146 8.92 15.09 -12.43
N GLY A 147 7.99 14.33 -13.03
CA GLY A 147 8.25 13.53 -14.23
C GLY A 147 9.15 12.30 -13.98
N PHE A 148 9.49 11.59 -15.05
CA PHE A 148 10.19 10.29 -14.98
C PHE A 148 11.54 10.34 -14.25
N GLY A 149 12.28 11.45 -14.39
CA GLY A 149 13.57 11.63 -13.72
C GLY A 149 13.46 11.63 -12.20
N GLU A 150 12.45 12.28 -11.64
CA GLU A 150 12.20 12.29 -10.19
C GLU A 150 11.67 10.94 -9.70
N ILE A 151 10.81 10.28 -10.49
CA ILE A 151 10.35 8.91 -10.20
C ILE A 151 11.54 7.95 -10.09
N LYS A 152 12.46 7.97 -11.06
CA LYS A 152 13.69 7.14 -11.06
C LYS A 152 14.54 7.38 -9.81
N LYS A 153 14.79 8.64 -9.44
CA LYS A 153 15.55 8.99 -8.23
C LYS A 153 14.86 8.47 -6.97
N TYR A 154 13.54 8.63 -6.91
CA TYR A 154 12.74 8.20 -5.76
C TYR A 154 12.77 6.67 -5.59
N TYR A 155 12.52 5.92 -6.66
CA TYR A 155 12.56 4.45 -6.63
C TYR A 155 13.92 3.92 -6.17
N ARG A 156 15.01 4.50 -6.68
CA ARG A 156 16.36 4.09 -6.29
C ARG A 156 16.63 4.37 -4.81
N LYS A 157 16.22 5.53 -4.33
CA LYS A 157 16.53 6.02 -2.98
C LYS A 157 15.64 5.41 -1.90
N THR A 158 14.33 5.36 -2.14
CA THR A 158 13.33 4.95 -1.15
C THR A 158 13.07 3.45 -1.23
N LEU A 159 12.94 2.90 -2.45
CA LEU A 159 12.59 1.50 -2.67
C LEU A 159 13.80 0.61 -2.98
N GLY A 160 14.99 1.20 -3.17
CA GLY A 160 16.19 0.45 -3.53
C GLY A 160 16.16 -0.14 -4.95
N ILE A 161 15.25 0.33 -5.81
CA ILE A 161 15.08 -0.17 -7.17
C ILE A 161 15.81 0.75 -8.15
N ASP A 162 16.90 0.25 -8.74
CA ASP A 162 17.59 0.97 -9.82
C ASP A 162 17.04 0.57 -11.19
N PHE A 163 16.33 1.49 -11.84
CA PHE A 163 15.76 1.26 -13.17
C PHE A 163 16.82 0.92 -14.23
N ALA A 164 18.05 1.41 -14.08
CA ALA A 164 19.14 1.17 -15.03
C ALA A 164 19.54 -0.31 -15.13
N VAL A 165 19.21 -1.11 -14.11
CA VAL A 165 19.49 -2.54 -14.07
C VAL A 165 18.34 -3.35 -14.69
N LEU A 166 17.15 -2.77 -14.83
CA LEU A 166 15.96 -3.49 -15.28
C LEU A 166 15.86 -3.52 -16.81
N VAL A 167 16.07 -2.36 -17.45
CA VAL A 167 15.94 -2.18 -18.90
C VAL A 167 16.84 -1.03 -19.37
N ASP A 168 16.91 -0.81 -20.69
CA ASP A 168 17.54 0.38 -21.26
C ASP A 168 16.75 1.65 -20.88
N VAL A 169 17.21 2.31 -19.81
CA VAL A 169 16.58 3.53 -19.29
C VAL A 169 16.73 4.72 -20.23
N LEU A 170 17.77 4.76 -21.08
CA LEU A 170 17.92 5.86 -22.02
C LEU A 170 16.78 5.86 -23.03
N LYS A 171 16.38 4.66 -23.48
CA LYS A 171 15.22 4.47 -24.35
C LYS A 171 13.90 4.89 -23.69
N LEU A 172 13.73 4.59 -22.39
CA LEU A 172 12.57 5.08 -21.64
C LEU A 172 12.57 6.60 -21.50
N GLU A 173 13.71 7.20 -21.17
CA GLU A 173 13.86 8.66 -21.08
C GLU A 173 13.53 9.33 -22.42
N GLU A 174 13.97 8.76 -23.54
CA GLU A 174 13.57 9.21 -24.88
C GLU A 174 12.05 9.13 -25.09
N TYR A 175 11.39 8.06 -24.64
CA TYR A 175 9.94 7.94 -24.75
C TYR A 175 9.20 9.05 -23.99
N HIS A 176 9.59 9.34 -22.75
CA HIS A 176 9.01 10.44 -21.99
C HIS A 176 9.27 11.81 -22.65
N ASP A 177 10.46 12.01 -23.23
CA ASP A 177 10.76 13.25 -23.97
C ASP A 177 9.92 13.35 -25.26
N ARG A 178 9.77 12.27 -26.03
CA ARG A 178 8.90 12.22 -27.22
C ARG A 178 7.45 12.54 -26.86
N ARG A 179 6.94 11.97 -25.75
CA ARG A 179 5.61 12.30 -25.22
C ARG A 179 5.49 13.79 -24.95
N HIS A 180 6.47 14.39 -24.26
CA HIS A 180 6.46 15.82 -23.96
C HIS A 180 6.36 16.66 -25.26
N LEU A 181 7.16 16.34 -26.28
CA LEU A 181 7.11 17.03 -27.56
C LEU A 181 5.78 16.84 -28.30
N LEU A 182 5.23 15.62 -28.31
CA LEU A 182 3.93 15.34 -28.93
C LEU A 182 2.79 16.12 -28.27
N VAL A 183 2.80 16.22 -26.93
CA VAL A 183 1.74 16.89 -26.16
C VAL A 183 1.88 18.42 -26.20
N HIS A 184 3.10 18.94 -26.00
CA HIS A 184 3.32 20.36 -25.76
C HIS A 184 3.87 21.14 -26.96
N GLN A 185 4.49 20.46 -27.93
CA GLN A 185 5.13 21.08 -29.09
C GLN A 185 4.55 20.59 -30.43
N LEU A 186 3.41 19.91 -30.41
CA LEU A 186 2.78 19.30 -31.60
C LEU A 186 3.77 18.42 -32.39
N GLY A 187 4.65 17.73 -31.66
CA GLY A 187 5.69 16.88 -32.20
C GLY A 187 6.92 17.61 -32.74
N LYS A 188 7.03 18.94 -32.66
CA LYS A 188 8.25 19.65 -33.07
C LYS A 188 9.37 19.43 -32.07
N THR A 189 10.55 19.07 -32.55
CA THR A 189 11.75 18.92 -31.70
C THR A 189 12.38 20.28 -31.41
N ASP A 190 12.89 20.47 -30.20
CA ASP A 190 13.75 21.60 -29.84
C ASP A 190 15.24 21.21 -29.88
N THR A 191 16.12 22.19 -29.65
CA THR A 191 17.57 21.98 -29.63
C THR A 191 18.03 21.10 -28.47
N ILE A 192 17.27 21.07 -27.37
CA ILE A 192 17.58 20.28 -26.17
C ILE A 192 17.40 18.80 -26.51
N TYR A 193 16.25 18.42 -27.07
CA TYR A 193 15.95 17.07 -27.52
C TYR A 193 16.95 16.58 -28.58
N GLN A 194 17.19 17.41 -29.60
CA GLN A 194 18.12 17.08 -30.70
C GLN A 194 19.53 16.79 -30.20
N LYS A 195 20.02 17.59 -29.23
CA LYS A 195 21.32 17.38 -28.62
C LYS A 195 21.35 16.15 -27.70
N LYS A 196 20.31 15.96 -26.88
CA LYS A 196 20.21 14.85 -25.92
C LYS A 196 20.19 13.49 -26.61
N HIS A 197 19.45 13.36 -27.71
CA HIS A 197 19.26 12.11 -28.44
C HIS A 197 20.06 12.04 -29.76
N ASN A 198 20.98 12.98 -29.97
CA ASN A 198 21.84 13.06 -31.16
C ASN A 198 21.07 12.90 -32.49
N THR A 199 19.98 13.65 -32.65
CA THR A 199 19.11 13.59 -33.83
C THR A 199 18.99 14.93 -34.53
N LYS A 200 18.87 14.90 -35.87
CA LYS A 200 18.61 16.07 -36.71
C LYS A 200 17.16 16.17 -37.16
N GLN A 201 16.31 15.26 -36.71
CA GLN A 201 14.89 15.28 -37.04
C GLN A 201 14.26 16.55 -36.48
N LYS A 202 13.41 17.21 -37.29
CA LYS A 202 12.67 18.43 -36.89
C LYS A 202 11.36 18.11 -36.19
N THR A 203 10.87 16.89 -36.33
CA THR A 203 9.60 16.42 -35.78
C THR A 203 9.74 14.99 -35.31
N VAL A 204 9.17 14.69 -34.15
CA VAL A 204 8.94 13.32 -33.70
C VAL A 204 7.65 12.82 -34.32
N THR A 205 7.68 11.57 -34.80
CA THR A 205 6.51 10.85 -35.29
C THR A 205 6.54 9.45 -34.71
N VAL A 206 5.40 8.78 -34.63
CA VAL A 206 5.32 7.39 -34.15
C VAL A 206 4.83 6.51 -35.29
N ASP A 207 5.75 5.71 -35.85
CA ASP A 207 5.38 4.67 -36.81
C ASP A 207 4.82 3.43 -36.09
N GLU A 208 4.32 2.47 -36.87
CA GLU A 208 3.71 1.27 -36.29
C GLU A 208 4.71 0.39 -35.56
N LYS A 209 5.92 0.26 -36.10
CA LYS A 209 6.96 -0.56 -35.48
C LYS A 209 7.40 0.05 -34.16
N ASP A 210 7.65 1.35 -34.15
CA ASP A 210 7.95 2.16 -32.96
C ASP A 210 6.87 1.98 -31.88
N LEU A 211 5.59 2.08 -32.26
CA LEU A 211 4.49 1.92 -31.32
C LEU A 211 4.51 0.52 -30.69
N LEU A 212 4.57 -0.53 -31.50
CA LEU A 212 4.50 -1.90 -30.99
C LEU A 212 5.72 -2.22 -30.10
N GLU A 213 6.92 -1.83 -30.54
CA GLU A 213 8.14 -1.97 -29.75
C GLU A 213 8.07 -1.19 -28.43
N SER A 214 7.56 0.04 -28.44
CA SER A 214 7.42 0.83 -27.21
C SER A 214 6.45 0.16 -26.22
N ILE A 215 5.35 -0.43 -26.70
CA ILE A 215 4.43 -1.15 -25.82
C ILE A 215 5.14 -2.34 -25.14
N ASP A 216 5.90 -3.12 -25.91
CA ASP A 216 6.60 -4.29 -25.38
C ASP A 216 7.70 -3.89 -24.38
N VAL A 217 8.48 -2.84 -24.68
CA VAL A 217 9.51 -2.31 -23.77
C VAL A 217 8.88 -1.78 -22.48
N LEU A 218 7.80 -1.00 -22.56
CA LEU A 218 7.12 -0.43 -21.39
C LEU A 218 6.50 -1.52 -20.51
N LEU A 219 5.91 -2.57 -21.11
CA LEU A 219 5.38 -3.71 -20.37
C LEU A 219 6.49 -4.55 -19.73
N ALA A 220 7.59 -4.81 -20.44
CA ALA A 220 8.73 -5.53 -19.88
C ALA A 220 9.30 -4.79 -18.66
N PHE A 221 9.49 -3.48 -18.79
CA PHE A 221 9.92 -2.63 -17.69
C PHE A 221 8.95 -2.68 -16.50
N ALA A 222 7.64 -2.50 -16.75
CA ALA A 222 6.63 -2.51 -15.70
C ALA A 222 6.54 -3.86 -14.97
N ASN A 223 6.70 -4.98 -15.70
CA ASN A 223 6.80 -6.32 -15.11
C ASN A 223 8.00 -6.40 -14.16
N SER A 224 9.19 -6.02 -14.62
CA SER A 224 10.41 -6.07 -13.79
C SER A 224 10.31 -5.18 -12.56
N VAL A 225 9.68 -4.00 -12.67
CA VAL A 225 9.39 -3.15 -11.51
C VAL A 225 8.41 -3.85 -10.56
N ASN A 226 7.29 -4.41 -11.07
CA ASN A 226 6.31 -5.11 -10.24
C ASN A 226 6.94 -6.30 -9.49
N GLU A 227 7.81 -7.09 -10.13
CA GLU A 227 8.52 -8.19 -9.47
C GLU A 227 9.35 -7.70 -8.27
N ARG A 228 10.11 -6.62 -8.46
CA ARG A 228 10.90 -6.01 -7.36
C ARG A 228 10.02 -5.46 -6.24
N LEU A 229 8.87 -4.87 -6.57
CA LEU A 229 7.92 -4.38 -5.59
C LEU A 229 7.24 -5.52 -4.81
N ASP A 230 6.93 -6.62 -5.49
CA ASP A 230 6.38 -7.81 -4.84
C ASP A 230 7.40 -8.41 -3.85
N ASP A 231 8.70 -8.40 -4.17
CA ASP A 231 9.76 -8.83 -3.23
C ASP A 231 9.83 -7.92 -1.98
N ILE A 232 9.73 -6.60 -2.17
CA ILE A 232 9.67 -5.63 -1.06
C ILE A 232 8.43 -5.88 -0.19
N CYS A 233 7.29 -6.21 -0.80
CA CYS A 233 6.06 -6.52 -0.08
C CYS A 233 6.15 -7.85 0.69
N LYS A 234 6.92 -8.83 0.20
CA LYS A 234 7.16 -10.13 0.87
C LYS A 234 8.15 -10.05 2.03
N ASP A 235 9.11 -9.10 2.01
CA ASP A 235 10.04 -8.85 3.12
C ASP A 235 9.38 -8.22 4.37
N VAL A 236 8.05 -8.15 4.40
CA VAL A 236 7.31 -8.00 5.66
C VAL A 236 7.39 -9.33 6.39
N SER A 237 8.55 -9.62 6.99
CA SER A 237 8.60 -10.55 8.11
C SER A 237 7.45 -10.14 9.04
N PRO A 238 6.55 -11.05 9.47
CA PRO A 238 5.59 -10.72 10.50
C PRO A 238 6.44 -10.10 11.59
N ALA A 239 6.22 -8.81 11.85
CA ALA A 239 6.94 -8.14 12.91
C ALA A 239 6.83 -9.11 14.07
N LYS A 240 7.95 -9.64 14.56
CA LYS A 240 7.95 -10.41 15.79
C LYS A 240 7.29 -9.46 16.76
N ILE A 241 5.98 -9.61 16.96
CA ILE A 241 5.25 -8.99 18.04
C ILE A 241 6.06 -9.50 19.20
N LYS A 242 6.92 -8.65 19.76
CA LYS A 242 7.64 -9.02 20.97
C LYS A 242 6.52 -9.53 21.87
N PRO A 243 6.55 -10.80 22.30
CA PRO A 243 5.47 -11.34 23.11
C PRO A 243 5.27 -10.33 24.23
N ALA A 244 4.07 -9.74 24.28
CA ALA A 244 3.82 -8.70 25.25
C ALA A 244 4.07 -9.31 26.62
N ASN A 245 5.07 -8.78 27.33
CA ASN A 245 5.56 -9.41 28.56
C ASN A 245 4.57 -9.28 29.73
N TYR A 246 3.45 -8.58 29.53
CA TYR A 246 2.49 -8.27 30.57
C TYR A 246 1.05 -8.39 30.05
N ASN A 247 0.32 -9.35 30.61
CA ASN A 247 -1.11 -9.51 30.41
C ASN A 247 -1.84 -9.16 31.72
N CYS A 248 -2.92 -8.39 31.63
CA CYS A 248 -3.72 -8.01 32.78
C CYS A 248 -5.20 -8.11 32.43
N LYS A 249 -5.93 -8.96 33.14
CA LYS A 249 -7.38 -9.04 33.06
C LYS A 249 -8.00 -8.25 34.21
N LEU A 250 -9.02 -7.44 33.90
CA LEU A 250 -9.69 -6.55 34.83
C LEU A 250 -11.20 -6.69 34.73
N ILE A 251 -11.87 -6.67 35.87
CA ILE A 251 -13.32 -6.55 35.95
C ILE A 251 -13.64 -5.30 36.75
N LEU A 252 -14.43 -4.40 36.17
CA LEU A 252 -14.77 -3.08 36.71
C LEU A 252 -16.29 -2.93 36.80
N ILE A 253 -16.80 -2.32 37.87
CA ILE A 253 -18.16 -1.75 37.93
C ILE A 253 -18.04 -0.25 37.67
N LEU A 254 -18.85 0.28 36.77
CA LEU A 254 -18.91 1.69 36.41
C LEU A 254 -20.07 2.35 37.19
N GLU A 255 -19.74 3.08 38.25
CA GLU A 255 -20.75 3.68 39.17
C GLU A 255 -21.35 4.97 38.59
N THR A 256 -20.65 5.60 37.63
CA THR A 256 -21.07 6.87 37.01
C THR A 256 -21.03 6.79 35.48
N GLU A 257 -21.81 7.65 34.80
CA GLU A 257 -21.70 7.79 33.34
C GLU A 257 -20.32 8.31 32.91
N SER A 258 -19.66 9.13 33.75
CA SER A 258 -18.30 9.61 33.47
C SER A 258 -17.30 8.45 33.40
N ALA A 259 -17.49 7.40 34.21
CA ALA A 259 -16.60 6.25 34.25
C ALA A 259 -16.58 5.44 32.95
N ARG A 260 -17.66 5.49 32.15
CA ARG A 260 -17.69 4.88 30.82
C ARG A 260 -16.60 5.43 29.91
N ASN A 261 -16.22 6.69 30.08
CA ASN A 261 -15.16 7.29 29.27
C ASN A 261 -13.79 6.66 29.54
N PHE A 262 -13.54 6.10 30.73
CA PHE A 262 -12.24 5.54 31.11
C PHE A 262 -11.96 4.15 30.54
N VAL A 263 -12.98 3.51 29.96
CA VAL A 263 -12.89 2.18 29.35
C VAL A 263 -13.03 2.23 27.82
N LEU A 264 -13.20 3.42 27.24
CA LEU A 264 -13.24 3.59 25.79
C LEU A 264 -11.84 3.44 25.18
N PRO A 265 -11.69 2.79 24.01
CA PRO A 265 -10.40 2.66 23.32
C PRO A 265 -9.72 4.02 23.02
N THR A 266 -10.50 5.09 22.91
CA THR A 266 -10.05 6.47 22.66
C THR A 266 -9.58 7.20 23.91
N TRP A 267 -9.77 6.63 25.11
CA TRP A 267 -9.35 7.27 26.35
C TRP A 267 -7.83 7.41 26.41
N GLN A 268 -7.39 8.57 26.88
CA GLN A 268 -5.98 8.95 26.89
C GLN A 268 -5.47 9.12 28.32
N PHE A 269 -4.22 8.70 28.54
CA PHE A 269 -3.55 8.87 29.82
C PHE A 269 -2.05 9.00 29.67
N TRP A 270 -1.44 9.64 30.66
CA TRP A 270 0.00 9.76 30.75
C TRP A 270 0.61 8.47 31.31
N ALA A 271 1.54 7.90 30.54
CA ALA A 271 2.44 6.87 31.01
C ALA A 271 3.88 7.40 30.93
N ASP A 272 4.43 7.80 32.08
CA ASP A 272 5.68 8.55 32.19
C ASP A 272 5.59 9.86 31.38
N ASN A 273 6.41 10.01 30.33
CA ASN A 273 6.46 11.21 29.48
C ASN A 273 5.76 11.03 28.13
N ARG A 274 4.94 9.98 27.96
CA ARG A 274 4.15 9.76 26.75
C ARG A 274 2.66 9.73 27.03
N LEU A 275 1.88 10.35 26.14
CA LEU A 275 0.44 10.19 26.06
C LEU A 275 0.15 8.85 25.38
N VAL A 276 -0.64 7.99 26.03
CA VAL A 276 -1.00 6.64 25.56
C VAL A 276 -2.52 6.55 25.45
N PHE A 277 -3.00 5.86 24.42
CA PHE A 277 -4.42 5.54 24.28
C PHE A 277 -4.72 4.15 24.87
N LEU A 278 -5.92 3.95 25.40
CA LEU A 278 -6.33 2.64 25.90
C LEU A 278 -6.26 1.56 24.81
N ARG A 279 -6.61 1.89 23.55
CA ARG A 279 -6.48 0.97 22.40
C ARG A 279 -5.07 0.41 22.18
N ASP A 280 -4.04 1.10 22.67
CA ASP A 280 -2.65 0.67 22.49
C ASP A 280 -2.29 -0.51 23.41
N ILE A 281 -3.10 -0.74 24.44
CA ILE A 281 -2.95 -1.85 25.41
C ILE A 281 -4.19 -2.73 25.55
N LEU A 282 -5.34 -2.34 24.99
CA LEU A 282 -6.60 -3.06 25.09
C LEU A 282 -6.71 -4.10 23.97
N THR A 283 -6.84 -5.36 24.36
CA THR A 283 -7.00 -6.50 23.43
C THR A 283 -8.48 -6.80 23.18
N SER A 284 -9.25 -6.86 24.27
CA SER A 284 -10.70 -7.08 24.23
C SER A 284 -11.37 -6.35 25.37
N SER A 285 -12.62 -5.95 25.13
CA SER A 285 -13.53 -5.38 26.11
C SER A 285 -14.89 -6.03 25.96
N ARG A 286 -15.47 -6.52 27.05
CA ARG A 286 -16.78 -7.17 27.06
C ARG A 286 -17.61 -6.69 28.24
N TYR A 287 -18.81 -6.20 27.98
CA TYR A 287 -19.78 -5.93 29.04
C TYR A 287 -20.36 -7.25 29.56
N LEU A 288 -20.34 -7.42 30.89
CA LEU A 288 -20.96 -8.55 31.57
C LEU A 288 -22.43 -8.24 31.91
N ASP A 289 -22.72 -6.97 32.22
CA ASP A 289 -24.05 -6.39 32.43
C ASP A 289 -24.02 -4.86 32.14
N GLU A 290 -25.08 -4.12 32.48
CA GLU A 290 -25.20 -2.68 32.19
C GLU A 290 -24.16 -1.78 32.91
N GLY A 291 -23.60 -2.26 34.02
CA GLY A 291 -22.63 -1.52 34.84
C GLY A 291 -21.25 -2.16 34.86
N THR A 292 -21.11 -3.44 34.50
CA THR A 292 -19.90 -4.23 34.68
C THR A 292 -19.20 -4.51 33.36
N ILE A 293 -17.90 -4.23 33.29
CA ILE A 293 -17.07 -4.45 32.11
C ILE A 293 -15.81 -5.27 32.44
N GLU A 294 -15.53 -6.23 31.58
CA GLU A 294 -14.30 -7.01 31.55
C GLU A 294 -13.35 -6.44 30.49
N LEU A 295 -12.11 -6.18 30.88
CA LEU A 295 -11.04 -5.68 30.00
C LEU A 295 -9.85 -6.65 30.01
N ASP A 296 -9.41 -7.05 28.83
CA ASP A 296 -8.15 -7.77 28.64
C ASP A 296 -7.09 -6.80 28.10
N LEU A 297 -6.06 -6.59 28.89
CA LEU A 297 -4.94 -5.71 28.56
C LEU A 297 -3.69 -6.50 28.25
N GLN A 298 -3.00 -6.14 27.17
CA GLN A 298 -1.76 -6.74 26.74
C GLN A 298 -0.82 -5.66 26.20
N GLY A 299 0.43 -5.65 26.67
CA GLY A 299 1.43 -4.71 26.17
C GLY A 299 2.62 -4.48 27.11
N ASP A 300 3.22 -3.29 27.00
CA ASP A 300 4.27 -2.84 27.90
C ASP A 300 3.74 -2.75 29.34
N GLN A 301 4.57 -3.15 30.31
CA GLN A 301 4.19 -3.10 31.72
C GLN A 301 3.92 -1.67 32.21
N THR A 302 4.64 -0.67 31.70
CA THR A 302 4.55 0.71 32.19
C THR A 302 3.21 1.39 31.87
N PRO A 303 2.71 1.40 30.62
CA PRO A 303 1.35 1.87 30.32
C PRO A 303 0.28 1.17 31.12
N ILE A 304 0.32 -0.17 31.22
CA ILE A 304 -0.70 -0.92 31.96
C ILE A 304 -0.66 -0.54 33.45
N LYS A 305 0.53 -0.43 34.07
CA LYS A 305 0.66 0.03 35.46
C LYS A 305 0.12 1.46 35.66
N ASN A 306 0.39 2.38 34.74
CA ASN A 306 -0.07 3.75 34.85
C ASN A 306 -1.58 3.87 34.61
N TYR A 307 -2.16 3.09 33.69
CA TYR A 307 -3.61 2.97 33.55
C TYR A 307 -4.28 2.49 34.84
N LEU A 308 -3.77 1.40 35.42
CA LEU A 308 -4.26 0.86 36.69
C LEU A 308 -4.15 1.87 37.85
N LYS A 309 -3.11 2.69 37.87
CA LYS A 309 -2.99 3.78 38.86
C LYS A 309 -4.09 4.82 38.68
N GLN A 310 -4.48 5.15 37.45
CA GLN A 310 -5.58 6.08 37.19
C GLN A 310 -6.92 5.47 37.61
N LEU A 311 -7.21 4.21 37.23
CA LEU A 311 -8.42 3.51 37.68
C LEU A 311 -8.53 3.49 39.21
N LYS A 312 -7.44 3.26 39.93
CA LYS A 312 -7.41 3.35 41.40
C LYS A 312 -7.68 4.74 41.97
N LYS A 313 -7.39 5.81 41.23
CA LYS A 313 -7.79 7.17 41.65
C LYS A 313 -9.29 7.36 41.50
N TYR A 314 -9.85 6.89 40.38
CA TYR A 314 -11.28 6.94 40.11
C TYR A 314 -12.09 6.05 41.07
N GLU A 315 -11.49 4.94 41.52
CA GLU A 315 -12.05 4.12 42.59
C GLU A 315 -12.14 4.87 43.91
N LYS A 316 -11.11 5.66 44.25
CA LYS A 316 -11.14 6.50 45.46
C LYS A 316 -12.15 7.65 45.39
N THR A 317 -12.45 8.14 44.19
CA THR A 317 -13.49 9.18 43.99
C THR A 317 -14.89 8.60 43.86
N GLY A 318 -15.04 7.26 43.88
CA GLY A 318 -16.33 6.59 43.77
C GLY A 318 -16.90 6.57 42.35
N GLU A 319 -16.09 6.81 41.32
CA GLU A 319 -16.56 6.76 39.93
C GLU A 319 -16.65 5.33 39.38
N LEU A 320 -15.82 4.42 39.89
CA LEU A 320 -15.80 3.00 39.51
C LEU A 320 -15.34 2.11 40.66
N THR A 321 -15.58 0.81 40.57
CA THR A 321 -15.10 -0.19 41.53
C THR A 321 -14.30 -1.27 40.82
N ILE A 322 -13.10 -1.63 41.30
CA ILE A 322 -12.28 -2.69 40.71
C ILE A 322 -12.61 -4.03 41.40
N LEU A 323 -13.40 -4.88 40.75
CA LEU A 323 -13.82 -6.18 41.30
C LEU A 323 -12.70 -7.22 41.27
N ALA A 324 -12.01 -7.34 40.15
CA ALA A 324 -10.99 -8.37 39.96
C ALA A 324 -9.82 -7.84 39.15
N ARG A 325 -8.62 -8.32 39.51
CA ARG A 325 -7.38 -8.05 38.80
C ARG A 325 -6.52 -9.30 38.76
N GLU A 326 -6.27 -9.78 37.55
CA GLU A 326 -5.35 -10.89 37.30
C GLU A 326 -4.19 -10.37 36.44
N ALA A 327 -3.02 -10.20 37.04
CA ALA A 327 -1.82 -9.77 36.34
C ALA A 327 -0.87 -10.96 36.16
N HIS A 328 -0.55 -11.29 34.92
CA HIS A 328 0.42 -12.32 34.58
C HIS A 328 1.67 -11.65 33.99
N ASN A 329 2.78 -11.72 34.72
CA ASN A 329 4.11 -11.54 34.13
C ASN A 329 4.43 -12.83 33.37
N LEU A 330 4.28 -12.81 32.05
CA LEU A 330 4.79 -13.87 31.18
C LEU A 330 6.28 -13.66 30.98
N GLU A 331 7.07 -13.75 32.04
CA GLU A 331 8.48 -14.03 31.84
C GLU A 331 8.59 -15.50 31.44
N PRO A 332 9.08 -15.82 30.23
CA PRO A 332 9.30 -17.20 29.84
C PRO A 332 10.21 -17.85 30.89
N CYS A 333 9.83 -19.06 31.32
CA CYS A 333 10.66 -19.84 32.23
C CYS A 333 12.04 -20.00 31.57
N LYS A 334 13.10 -19.53 32.23
CA LYS A 334 14.47 -19.62 31.73
C LYS A 334 15.07 -21.03 31.88
N LEU A 335 14.30 -21.94 32.47
CA LEU A 335 14.71 -23.33 32.65
C LEU A 335 14.76 -24.06 31.32
N SER A 336 15.72 -24.97 31.20
CA SER A 336 15.81 -25.85 30.03
C SER A 336 14.58 -26.77 29.95
N ALA A 337 14.30 -27.32 28.76
CA ALA A 337 13.22 -28.30 28.61
C ALA A 337 13.41 -29.51 29.55
N ASP A 338 14.66 -29.94 29.76
CA ASP A 338 15.00 -31.05 30.66
C ASP A 338 14.67 -30.73 32.12
N ASP A 339 14.93 -29.49 32.56
CA ASP A 339 14.59 -29.05 33.91
C ASP A 339 13.06 -28.99 34.11
N ILE A 340 12.31 -28.55 33.10
CA ILE A 340 10.84 -28.55 33.14
C ILE A 340 10.31 -29.98 33.25
N VAL A 341 10.87 -30.93 32.48
CA VAL A 341 10.52 -32.35 32.58
C VAL A 341 10.82 -32.88 33.98
N ARG A 342 12.01 -32.60 34.53
CA ARG A 342 12.40 -33.02 35.90
C ARG A 342 11.47 -32.45 36.97
N ILE A 343 11.03 -31.20 36.83
CA ILE A 343 10.04 -30.60 37.72
C ILE A 343 8.70 -31.34 37.58
N ARG A 344 8.26 -31.65 36.35
CA ARG A 344 7.01 -32.39 36.08
C ARG A 344 7.03 -33.77 36.74
N THR A 345 8.12 -34.53 36.62
CA THR A 345 8.25 -35.85 37.26
C THR A 345 8.36 -35.78 38.78
N SER A 346 8.78 -34.64 39.34
CA SER A 346 8.92 -34.45 40.78
C SER A 346 7.62 -33.98 41.46
N LEU A 347 6.57 -33.68 40.69
CA LEU A 347 5.28 -33.28 41.24
C LEU A 347 4.47 -34.51 41.67
N PRO A 348 3.96 -34.56 42.92
CA PRO A 348 3.05 -35.61 43.35
C PRO A 348 1.67 -35.48 42.68
N ALA A 349 0.83 -36.50 42.81
CA ALA A 349 -0.57 -36.41 42.41
C ALA A 349 -1.27 -35.24 43.14
N LYS A 350 -2.13 -34.49 42.43
CA LYS A 350 -2.93 -33.41 43.02
C LYS A 350 -3.86 -33.99 44.11
N PRO A 351 -4.14 -33.27 45.21
CA PRO A 351 -3.74 -31.89 45.51
C PRO A 351 -2.32 -31.78 46.08
N TRP A 352 -1.62 -30.70 45.73
CA TRP A 352 -0.24 -30.47 46.18
C TRP A 352 -0.17 -29.81 47.56
N PRO A 353 0.84 -30.16 48.38
CA PRO A 353 1.06 -29.49 49.66
C PRO A 353 1.50 -28.04 49.48
N VAL A 354 1.17 -27.21 50.47
CA VAL A 354 1.58 -25.79 50.50
C VAL A 354 3.12 -25.72 50.47
N ASN A 355 3.66 -24.87 49.59
CA ASN A 355 5.10 -24.73 49.33
C ASN A 355 5.80 -25.88 48.58
N ILE A 356 5.09 -26.74 47.83
CA ILE A 356 5.70 -27.81 47.01
C ILE A 356 6.87 -27.32 46.12
N HIS A 357 6.76 -26.11 45.58
CA HIS A 357 7.79 -25.47 44.75
C HIS A 357 9.11 -25.22 45.49
N LYS A 358 9.10 -25.04 46.82
CA LYS A 358 10.32 -24.92 47.64
C LYS A 358 11.02 -26.25 47.80
N THR A 359 10.25 -27.31 48.03
CA THR A 359 10.78 -28.68 48.18
C THR A 359 11.42 -29.15 46.89
N ILE A 360 10.75 -28.94 45.75
CA ILE A 360 11.28 -29.31 44.43
C ILE A 360 12.50 -28.45 44.06
N ALA A 361 12.48 -27.14 44.35
CA ALA A 361 13.63 -26.27 44.12
C ALA A 361 14.87 -26.72 44.90
N LEU A 362 14.70 -27.09 46.18
CA LEU A 362 15.78 -27.59 47.00
C LEU A 362 16.32 -28.94 46.49
N GLY A 363 15.43 -29.85 46.06
CA GLY A 363 15.82 -31.16 45.52
C GLY A 363 16.53 -31.11 44.17
N LEU A 364 16.20 -30.12 43.33
CA LEU A 364 16.78 -29.98 41.99
C LEU A 364 17.92 -28.95 41.92
N GLY A 365 18.24 -28.26 43.02
CA GLY A 365 19.26 -27.19 43.04
C GLY A 365 18.86 -25.96 42.23
N LEU A 366 17.56 -25.73 42.04
CA LEU A 366 17.01 -24.64 41.23
C LEU A 366 16.53 -23.49 42.11
N LYS A 367 16.35 -22.30 41.52
CA LYS A 367 15.75 -21.17 42.25
C LYS A 367 14.26 -21.42 42.47
N THR A 368 13.81 -21.19 43.70
CA THR A 368 12.39 -21.29 44.11
C THR A 368 11.43 -20.55 43.17
N SER A 369 11.84 -19.37 42.69
CA SER A 369 11.05 -18.57 41.75
C SER A 369 10.95 -19.16 40.34
N GLU A 370 11.96 -19.88 39.87
CA GLU A 370 11.98 -20.55 38.57
C GLU A 370 11.12 -21.81 38.60
N VAL A 371 11.21 -22.60 39.68
CA VAL A 371 10.35 -23.78 39.88
C VAL A 371 8.88 -23.38 40.02
N TYR A 372 8.58 -22.30 40.75
CA TYR A 372 7.21 -21.78 40.84
C TYR A 372 6.66 -21.38 39.46
N LYS A 373 7.47 -20.73 38.62
CA LYS A 373 7.08 -20.37 37.24
C LYS A 373 6.85 -21.61 36.37
N ALA A 374 7.73 -22.60 36.44
CA ALA A 374 7.60 -23.85 35.70
C ALA A 374 6.34 -24.63 36.09
N ILE A 375 6.02 -24.71 37.38
CA ILE A 375 4.80 -25.37 37.86
C ILE A 375 3.53 -24.68 37.30
N ASN A 376 3.50 -23.35 37.29
CA ASN A 376 2.37 -22.60 36.69
C ASN A 376 2.28 -22.79 35.17
N GLN A 377 3.41 -22.96 34.49
CA GLN A 377 3.44 -23.29 33.07
C GLN A 377 2.87 -24.70 32.81
N ILE A 378 3.29 -25.69 33.60
CA ILE A 378 2.80 -27.08 33.51
C ILE A 378 1.29 -27.14 33.75
N ILE A 379 0.77 -26.43 34.77
CA ILE A 379 -0.69 -26.37 35.03
C ILE A 379 -1.44 -25.86 33.80
N LYS A 380 -0.96 -24.78 33.18
CA LYS A 380 -1.60 -24.20 31.99
C LYS A 380 -1.58 -25.15 30.80
N GLU A 381 -0.49 -25.88 30.59
CA GLU A 381 -0.38 -26.89 29.53
C GLU A 381 -1.31 -28.09 29.79
N ASP A 382 -1.41 -28.57 31.03
CA ASP A 382 -2.31 -29.68 31.40
C ASP A 382 -3.79 -29.29 31.27
N ASP A 383 -4.18 -28.07 31.64
CA ASP A 383 -5.56 -27.58 31.51
C ASP A 383 -5.98 -27.34 30.05
N LEU A 384 -5.02 -27.09 29.15
CA LEU A 384 -5.27 -26.98 27.70
C LEU A 384 -5.52 -28.34 27.03
N HIS A 385 -5.11 -29.45 27.66
CA HIS A 385 -5.30 -30.81 27.14
C HIS A 385 -6.58 -31.51 27.67
N ILE A 386 -7.31 -30.86 28.59
CA ILE A 386 -8.55 -31.40 29.20
C ILE A 386 -9.82 -30.75 28.60
N LYS A 387 -9.68 -29.82 27.64
CA LYS A 387 -10.76 -29.32 26.78
C LYS A 387 -10.65 -29.94 25.40
#